data_AF-A0AB38CT46-F1
#
_entry.id   AF-A0AB38CT46-F1
#
_cell.length_a   1.000
_cell.length_b   1.000
_cell.length_c   1.000
_cell.angle_alpha   90.00
_cell.angle_beta   90.00
_cell.angle_gamma   90.00
#
_symmetry.space_group_name_H-M   'P 1'
#
loop_
_entity.id
_entity.type
_entity.pdbx_description
1 polymer ?
#
loop_
_entity_poly.entity_id
_entity_poly.type
_entity_poly.pdbx_seq_one_letter_code
_entity_poly.pdbx_strand_id
1 'polypeptide(L)'
;MTTPVLPASIKAFKGAKKALQLAPLDMAVLVGRADRVASFTRNIEGPDNKPLIPTGIAGVGYLAKDTSIGVKFDISSNDIDSAGEGLPTRIIIDRQSIEFDFEMRQTGRQALELQFSADYSNVTPTAATGGIHAPIATVPENQDYRAIILGKDSYQAKPIYFGYVLNMVQVSGVDNQKWDQKNTLLWHPTLKTIADDEDLENLGEFFIFGEGFKALSAVTDTGFAPPPVEWIDITPPTSALTLSLAAGDTAQLAVHDNNGANRTAAATYVSSATAKAAVSATGKITPVAVGTSDITASFSGKSDTVTVTVVA
;
A
#
# COMPACT_ATOMS: atom_id res chain seq x y z
N MET A 1 9.15 35.96 5.69
CA MET A 1 9.37 34.95 4.62
C MET A 1 10.73 34.33 4.87
N THR A 2 10.77 33.09 5.36
CA THR A 2 12.03 32.35 5.48
C THR A 2 12.53 32.05 4.07
N THR A 3 13.73 32.51 3.76
CA THR A 3 14.39 32.26 2.48
C THR A 3 14.38 30.75 2.21
N PRO A 4 13.91 30.25 1.05
CA PRO A 4 13.98 28.84 0.75
C PRO A 4 15.44 28.42 0.78
N VAL A 5 15.83 27.63 1.78
CA VAL A 5 17.18 27.10 1.90
C VAL A 5 17.33 26.09 0.76
N LEU A 6 18.13 26.44 -0.26
CA LEU A 6 18.49 25.49 -1.29
C LEU A 6 19.24 24.33 -0.60
N PRO A 7 18.74 23.09 -0.63
CA PRO A 7 19.46 21.97 -0.08
C PRO A 7 20.81 21.81 -0.78
N ALA A 8 21.79 21.30 -0.04
CA ALA A 8 23.22 21.33 -0.41
C ALA A 8 23.59 20.61 -1.73
N SER A 9 22.65 19.87 -2.35
CA SER A 9 22.86 19.29 -3.69
C SER A 9 21.54 18.85 -4.34
N ILE A 10 21.57 18.65 -5.67
CA ILE A 10 20.50 17.97 -6.44
C ILE A 10 20.15 16.60 -5.85
N LYS A 11 21.12 15.89 -5.26
CA LYS A 11 20.87 14.57 -4.65
C LYS A 11 19.97 14.66 -3.41
N ALA A 12 20.06 15.75 -2.65
CA ALA A 12 19.19 15.98 -1.50
C ALA A 12 17.74 16.24 -1.94
N PHE A 13 17.51 16.87 -3.10
CA PHE A 13 16.17 17.03 -3.67
C PHE A 13 15.54 15.71 -4.12
N LYS A 14 16.33 14.68 -4.45
CA LYS A 14 15.79 13.39 -4.94
C LYS A 14 15.06 12.59 -3.85
N GLY A 15 15.30 12.89 -2.56
CA GLY A 15 14.75 12.09 -1.45
C GLY A 15 15.10 10.60 -1.56
N ALA A 16 16.24 10.26 -2.17
CA ALA A 16 16.53 8.90 -2.60
C ALA A 16 16.74 7.95 -1.41
N LYS A 17 15.90 6.92 -1.32
CA LYS A 17 15.96 5.86 -0.30
C LYS A 17 16.36 4.55 -0.96
N LYS A 18 17.67 4.27 -1.06
CA LYS A 18 18.21 3.08 -1.76
C LYS A 18 17.60 1.77 -1.25
N ALA A 19 17.35 1.67 0.05
CA ALA A 19 16.81 0.46 0.67
C ALA A 19 15.36 0.14 0.25
N LEU A 20 14.63 1.08 -0.36
CA LEU A 20 13.28 0.86 -0.91
C LEU A 20 13.29 0.35 -2.36
N GLN A 21 14.46 0.16 -2.96
CA GLN A 21 14.56 -0.45 -4.28
C GLN A 21 14.42 -1.97 -4.13
N LEU A 22 13.19 -2.45 -4.31
CA LEU A 22 12.86 -3.87 -4.22
C LEU A 22 13.03 -4.54 -5.59
N ALA A 23 13.52 -5.78 -5.57
CA ALA A 23 13.61 -6.62 -6.75
C ALA A 23 12.92 -7.97 -6.47
N PRO A 24 12.07 -8.47 -7.38
CA PRO A 24 11.46 -9.78 -7.21
C PRO A 24 12.49 -10.86 -7.56
N LEU A 25 13.37 -11.18 -6.60
CA LEU A 25 14.44 -12.18 -6.75
C LEU A 25 13.88 -13.58 -7.00
N ASP A 26 12.68 -13.84 -6.49
CA ASP A 26 11.86 -15.00 -6.80
C ASP A 26 10.44 -14.55 -7.13
N MET A 27 9.79 -15.26 -8.05
CA MET A 27 8.52 -14.85 -8.66
C MET A 27 7.60 -16.05 -8.86
N ALA A 28 6.32 -15.84 -8.60
CA ALA A 28 5.28 -16.81 -8.89
C ALA A 28 4.02 -16.12 -9.40
N VAL A 29 3.34 -16.79 -10.32
CA VAL A 29 1.95 -16.50 -10.67
C VAL A 29 1.12 -17.68 -10.19
N LEU A 30 0.07 -17.40 -9.44
CA LEU A 30 -0.89 -18.41 -8.98
C LEU A 30 -2.26 -18.05 -9.53
N VAL A 31 -2.96 -19.05 -10.04
CA VAL A 31 -4.28 -18.90 -10.66
C VAL A 31 -5.17 -20.03 -10.18
N GLY A 32 -6.44 -19.73 -9.93
CA GLY A 32 -7.48 -20.74 -9.72
C GLY A 32 -8.78 -20.27 -10.34
N ARG A 33 -9.57 -21.19 -10.90
CA ARG A 33 -10.85 -20.81 -11.50
C ARG A 33 -11.82 -20.30 -10.43
N ALA A 34 -12.51 -19.21 -10.73
CA ALA A 34 -13.39 -18.54 -9.78
C ALA A 34 -14.54 -19.42 -9.30
N ASP A 35 -15.05 -20.32 -10.15
CA ASP A 35 -16.10 -21.28 -9.80
C ASP A 35 -15.65 -22.39 -8.82
N ARG A 36 -14.33 -22.61 -8.69
CA ARG A 36 -13.72 -23.64 -7.84
C ARG A 36 -12.99 -23.06 -6.63
N VAL A 37 -12.77 -21.75 -6.62
CA VAL A 37 -12.08 -21.02 -5.57
C VAL A 37 -13.11 -20.19 -4.84
N ALA A 38 -13.37 -20.54 -3.58
CA ALA A 38 -14.21 -19.72 -2.73
C ALA A 38 -13.68 -18.29 -2.66
N SER A 39 -14.59 -17.33 -2.52
CA SER A 39 -14.21 -15.94 -2.28
C SER A 39 -13.31 -15.85 -1.05
N PHE A 40 -12.26 -15.04 -1.14
CA PHE A 40 -11.30 -14.87 -0.06
C PHE A 40 -10.97 -13.40 0.14
N THR A 41 -10.66 -13.05 1.39
CA THR A 41 -10.22 -11.70 1.74
C THR A 41 -8.91 -11.42 1.02
N ARG A 42 -8.83 -10.28 0.31
CA ARG A 42 -7.66 -9.86 -0.47
C ARG A 42 -6.33 -9.91 0.30
N ASN A 43 -6.41 -9.77 1.63
CA ASN A 43 -5.30 -9.96 2.53
C ASN A 43 -4.85 -11.44 2.61
N ILE A 44 -3.70 -11.72 2.00
CA ILE A 44 -3.01 -13.01 2.04
C ILE A 44 -1.87 -13.05 3.07
N GLU A 45 -1.72 -12.04 3.94
CA GLU A 45 -0.73 -12.06 5.01
C GLU A 45 -1.17 -13.03 6.12
N GLY A 46 -0.43 -14.12 6.26
CA GLY A 46 -0.63 -15.12 7.30
C GLY A 46 -0.12 -14.68 8.67
N PRO A 47 -0.53 -15.38 9.75
CA PRO A 47 -0.16 -15.03 11.13
C PRO A 47 1.34 -15.13 11.43
N ASP A 48 2.13 -15.76 10.57
CA ASP A 48 3.59 -15.89 10.64
C ASP A 48 4.33 -14.92 9.70
N ASN A 49 3.65 -13.87 9.20
CA ASN A 49 4.15 -12.92 8.20
C ASN A 49 4.59 -13.58 6.88
N LYS A 50 3.96 -14.71 6.52
CA LYS A 50 4.16 -15.40 5.24
C LYS A 50 2.87 -15.41 4.41
N PRO A 51 2.95 -15.58 3.08
CA PRO A 51 1.77 -15.70 2.24
C PRO A 51 0.91 -16.91 2.63
N LEU A 52 -0.35 -16.66 2.96
CA LEU A 52 -1.40 -17.67 3.14
C LEU A 52 -2.20 -17.78 1.83
N ILE A 53 -1.84 -18.76 1.01
CA ILE A 53 -2.48 -18.96 -0.30
C ILE A 53 -3.86 -19.64 -0.11
N PRO A 54 -4.95 -19.06 -0.65
CA PRO A 54 -6.28 -19.66 -0.58
C PRO A 54 -6.35 -21.05 -1.25
N THR A 55 -7.19 -21.93 -0.71
CA THR A 55 -7.41 -23.25 -1.29
C THR A 55 -8.00 -23.15 -2.70
N GLY A 56 -7.44 -23.91 -3.64
CA GLY A 56 -7.88 -23.94 -5.04
C GLY A 56 -7.13 -22.98 -5.97
N ILE A 57 -6.35 -22.04 -5.42
CA ILE A 57 -5.37 -21.24 -6.18
C ILE A 57 -4.03 -22.00 -6.18
N ALA A 58 -3.49 -22.24 -7.38
CA ALA A 58 -2.26 -23.00 -7.56
C ALA A 58 -1.27 -22.26 -8.46
N GLY A 59 0.03 -22.42 -8.17
CA GLY A 59 1.09 -21.86 -8.98
C GLY A 59 1.12 -22.46 -10.38
N VAL A 60 1.34 -21.61 -11.38
CA VAL A 60 1.47 -22.02 -12.79
C VAL A 60 2.81 -22.68 -13.12
N GLY A 61 3.63 -22.92 -12.08
CA GLY A 61 4.91 -23.63 -12.11
C GLY A 61 6.08 -22.81 -12.65
N TYR A 62 6.97 -23.45 -13.41
CA TYR A 62 8.18 -22.79 -13.90
C TYR A 62 7.84 -21.70 -14.91
N LEU A 63 8.18 -20.46 -14.54
CA LEU A 63 8.13 -19.30 -15.42
C LEU A 63 9.45 -19.16 -16.18
N ALA A 64 9.37 -18.64 -17.41
CA ALA A 64 10.57 -18.27 -18.15
C ALA A 64 11.30 -17.10 -17.47
N LYS A 65 12.61 -17.26 -17.29
CA LYS A 65 13.46 -16.29 -16.57
C LYS A 65 13.75 -15.04 -17.41
N ASP A 66 13.75 -15.21 -18.73
CA ASP A 66 14.11 -14.22 -19.73
C ASP A 66 12.99 -13.21 -20.05
N THR A 67 11.74 -13.57 -19.78
CA THR A 67 10.56 -12.79 -20.18
C THR A 67 9.87 -12.05 -19.03
N SER A 68 10.32 -12.25 -17.78
CA SER A 68 9.74 -11.63 -16.57
C SER A 68 8.22 -11.84 -16.46
N ILE A 69 7.59 -11.28 -15.42
CA ILE A 69 6.13 -11.16 -15.38
C ILE A 69 5.80 -9.74 -15.81
N GLY A 70 5.11 -9.58 -16.94
CA GLY A 70 4.63 -8.29 -17.40
C GLY A 70 3.41 -7.89 -16.58
N VAL A 71 3.44 -6.74 -15.91
CA VAL A 71 2.27 -6.16 -15.23
C VAL A 71 2.03 -4.78 -15.80
N LYS A 72 0.84 -4.56 -16.35
CA LYS A 72 0.43 -3.36 -17.06
C LYS A 72 -0.79 -2.75 -16.38
N PHE A 73 -0.70 -1.45 -16.12
CA PHE A 73 -1.81 -0.64 -15.61
C PHE A 73 -2.43 0.11 -16.79
N ASP A 74 -3.66 -0.23 -17.12
CA ASP A 74 -4.43 0.38 -18.20
C ASP A 74 -5.45 1.34 -17.60
N ILE A 75 -5.22 2.64 -17.79
CA ILE A 75 -6.09 3.73 -17.34
C ILE A 75 -6.66 4.39 -18.59
N SER A 76 -7.99 4.32 -18.76
CA SER A 76 -8.68 5.07 -19.81
C SER A 76 -9.23 6.37 -19.24
N SER A 77 -9.09 7.45 -20.00
CA SER A 77 -9.56 8.78 -19.62
C SER A 77 -10.39 9.43 -20.73
N ASN A 78 -11.24 10.35 -20.32
CA ASN A 78 -12.02 11.22 -21.17
C ASN A 78 -11.63 12.68 -20.93
N ASP A 79 -11.38 13.39 -22.02
CA ASP A 79 -10.95 14.77 -22.01
C ASP A 79 -12.16 15.71 -22.12
N ILE A 80 -12.21 16.71 -21.25
CA ILE A 80 -13.26 17.73 -21.26
C ILE A 80 -12.69 19.00 -21.89
N ASP A 81 -13.16 19.29 -23.10
CA ASP A 81 -12.80 20.49 -23.83
C ASP A 81 -13.73 21.65 -23.50
N SER A 82 -13.16 22.85 -23.34
CA SER A 82 -13.91 24.09 -23.16
C SER A 82 -13.68 25.02 -24.34
N ALA A 83 -14.75 25.66 -24.79
CA ALA A 83 -14.68 26.56 -25.94
C ALA A 83 -13.69 27.70 -25.69
N GLY A 84 -12.72 27.84 -26.60
CA GLY A 84 -11.68 28.88 -26.53
C GLY A 84 -10.35 28.43 -25.92
N GLU A 85 -10.30 27.26 -25.29
CA GLU A 85 -9.07 26.66 -24.78
C GLU A 85 -8.49 25.66 -25.80
N GLY A 86 -7.17 25.68 -25.99
CA GLY A 86 -6.48 24.84 -26.98
C GLY A 86 -6.12 23.45 -26.48
N LEU A 87 -6.34 23.17 -25.19
CA LEU A 87 -6.09 21.90 -24.54
C LEU A 87 -7.27 21.58 -23.60
N PRO A 88 -7.48 20.30 -23.25
CA PRO A 88 -8.54 19.92 -22.32
C PRO A 88 -8.42 20.68 -21.01
N THR A 89 -9.54 21.25 -20.55
CA THR A 89 -9.56 21.98 -19.27
C THR A 89 -9.65 21.03 -18.08
N ARG A 90 -10.06 19.79 -18.32
CA ARG A 90 -10.07 18.72 -17.33
C ARG A 90 -9.96 17.35 -18.00
N ILE A 91 -9.27 16.43 -17.34
CA ILE A 91 -9.26 15.02 -17.70
C ILE A 91 -10.02 14.25 -16.61
N ILE A 92 -10.95 13.38 -17.02
CA ILE A 92 -11.69 12.47 -16.13
C ILE A 92 -11.20 11.06 -16.42
N ILE A 93 -10.86 10.30 -15.38
CA ILE A 93 -10.48 8.89 -15.53
C ILE A 93 -11.76 8.05 -15.51
N ASP A 94 -11.98 7.25 -16.55
CA ASP A 94 -13.20 6.46 -16.74
C ASP A 94 -13.07 5.05 -16.17
N ARG A 95 -11.91 4.43 -16.35
CA ARG A 95 -11.67 3.04 -15.95
C ARG A 95 -10.18 2.84 -15.66
N GLN A 96 -9.93 2.02 -14.65
CA GLN A 96 -8.63 1.42 -14.42
C GLN A 96 -8.78 -0.10 -14.55
N SER A 97 -7.78 -0.75 -15.14
CA SER A 97 -7.66 -2.20 -15.17
C SER A 97 -6.18 -2.59 -15.07
N ILE A 98 -5.94 -3.77 -14.49
CA ILE A 98 -4.63 -4.41 -14.44
C ILE A 98 -4.66 -5.58 -15.43
N GLU A 99 -3.62 -5.66 -16.25
CA GLU A 99 -3.35 -6.74 -17.18
C GLU A 99 -1.97 -7.31 -16.87
N PHE A 100 -1.83 -8.63 -16.94
CA PHE A 100 -0.55 -9.27 -16.70
C PHE A 100 -0.35 -10.48 -17.62
N ASP A 101 0.88 -10.65 -18.05
CA ASP A 101 1.31 -11.75 -18.92
C ASP A 101 2.50 -12.47 -18.32
N PHE A 102 2.58 -13.77 -18.61
CA PHE A 102 3.64 -14.64 -18.11
C PHE A 102 3.81 -15.85 -19.04
N GLU A 103 5.01 -16.41 -19.04
CA GLU A 103 5.34 -17.57 -19.87
C GLU A 103 5.55 -18.82 -19.02
N MET A 104 4.65 -19.79 -19.14
CA MET A 104 4.77 -21.09 -18.48
C MET A 104 5.63 -22.05 -19.32
N ARG A 105 6.57 -22.74 -18.68
CA ARG A 105 7.40 -23.79 -19.30
C ARG A 105 6.87 -25.21 -19.09
N GLN A 106 5.99 -25.38 -18.11
CA GLN A 106 5.41 -26.69 -17.82
C GLN A 106 4.15 -26.92 -18.64
N THR A 107 3.99 -28.14 -19.14
CA THR A 107 2.75 -28.58 -19.78
C THR A 107 1.93 -29.38 -18.78
N GLY A 108 0.69 -28.97 -18.58
CA GLY A 108 -0.25 -29.61 -17.67
C GLY A 108 -1.65 -29.04 -17.87
N ARG A 109 -2.63 -29.56 -17.13
CA ARG A 109 -4.04 -29.15 -17.31
C ARG A 109 -4.20 -27.63 -17.23
N GLN A 110 -3.66 -26.98 -16.20
CA GLN A 110 -3.78 -25.53 -16.02
C GLN A 110 -3.21 -24.73 -17.21
N ALA A 111 -2.06 -25.14 -17.75
CA ALA A 111 -1.46 -24.48 -18.92
C ALA A 111 -2.33 -24.64 -20.17
N LEU A 112 -2.91 -25.82 -20.39
CA LEU A 112 -3.81 -26.09 -21.50
C LEU A 112 -5.15 -25.34 -21.35
N GLU A 113 -5.71 -25.30 -20.14
CA GLU A 113 -6.95 -24.58 -19.82
C GLU A 113 -6.78 -23.06 -20.05
N LEU A 114 -5.64 -22.49 -19.65
CA LEU A 114 -5.32 -21.08 -19.89
C LEU A 114 -5.03 -20.77 -21.36
N GLN A 115 -4.32 -21.66 -22.07
CA GLN A 115 -3.98 -21.43 -23.49
C GLN A 115 -5.22 -21.52 -24.40
N PHE A 116 -6.11 -22.47 -24.13
CA PHE A 116 -7.27 -22.74 -24.99
C PHE A 116 -8.56 -22.15 -24.46
N SER A 117 -8.54 -21.46 -23.32
CA SER A 117 -9.71 -20.93 -22.61
C SER A 117 -10.83 -21.97 -22.56
N ALA A 118 -10.53 -23.11 -21.93
CA ALA A 118 -11.40 -24.29 -21.90
C ALA A 118 -11.35 -24.98 -20.53
N ASP A 119 -12.37 -25.79 -20.23
CA ASP A 119 -12.38 -26.66 -19.05
C ASP A 119 -11.94 -28.08 -19.40
N TYR A 120 -10.83 -28.53 -18.81
CA TYR A 120 -10.33 -29.90 -18.98
C TYR A 120 -10.37 -30.71 -17.67
N SER A 121 -11.19 -30.30 -16.71
CA SER A 121 -11.37 -31.02 -15.44
C SER A 121 -11.81 -32.47 -15.61
N ASN A 122 -12.61 -32.73 -16.65
CA ASN A 122 -13.14 -34.06 -16.98
C ASN A 122 -12.24 -34.87 -17.94
N VAL A 123 -11.13 -34.30 -18.41
CA VAL A 123 -10.19 -35.01 -19.30
C VAL A 123 -9.37 -35.99 -18.47
N THR A 124 -9.55 -37.28 -18.73
CA THR A 124 -8.79 -38.36 -18.09
C THR A 124 -7.80 -38.99 -19.07
N PRO A 125 -6.63 -39.48 -18.61
CA PRO A 125 -5.72 -40.24 -19.45
C PRO A 125 -6.38 -41.49 -20.04
N THR A 126 -6.10 -41.77 -21.31
CA THR A 126 -6.54 -42.99 -22.00
C THR A 126 -6.00 -44.21 -21.28
N ALA A 127 -6.87 -45.14 -20.87
CA ALA A 127 -6.48 -46.29 -20.03
C ALA A 127 -5.35 -47.16 -20.62
N ALA A 128 -5.30 -47.29 -21.95
CA ALA A 128 -4.32 -48.15 -22.63
C ALA A 128 -2.94 -47.50 -22.82
N THR A 129 -2.85 -46.17 -22.98
CA THR A 129 -1.62 -45.47 -23.40
C THR A 129 -1.19 -44.35 -22.45
N GLY A 130 -2.05 -43.94 -21.51
CA GLY A 130 -1.84 -42.77 -20.66
C GLY A 130 -1.89 -41.43 -21.39
N GLY A 131 -2.20 -41.42 -22.69
CA GLY A 131 -2.31 -40.19 -23.49
C GLY A 131 -3.52 -39.34 -23.08
N ILE A 132 -3.40 -38.02 -23.21
CA ILE A 132 -4.52 -37.09 -23.01
C ILE A 132 -4.95 -36.51 -24.35
N HIS A 133 -6.26 -36.31 -24.51
CA HIS A 133 -6.85 -35.69 -25.69
C HIS A 133 -7.71 -34.52 -25.22
N ALA A 134 -7.21 -33.31 -25.40
CA ALA A 134 -7.88 -32.07 -25.03
C ALA A 134 -8.50 -31.43 -26.29
N PRO A 135 -9.83 -31.45 -26.46
CA PRO A 135 -10.47 -30.88 -27.63
C PRO A 135 -10.39 -29.36 -27.60
N ILE A 136 -9.94 -28.75 -28.70
CA ILE A 136 -9.91 -27.29 -28.86
C ILE A 136 -11.21 -26.87 -29.52
N ALA A 137 -12.02 -26.10 -28.81
CA ALA A 137 -13.29 -25.59 -29.33
C ALA A 137 -13.05 -24.49 -30.37
N THR A 138 -13.93 -24.41 -31.38
CA THR A 138 -13.90 -23.31 -32.36
C THR A 138 -14.34 -21.98 -31.76
N VAL A 139 -15.13 -22.03 -30.69
CA VAL A 139 -15.52 -20.89 -29.86
C VAL A 139 -15.01 -21.18 -28.45
N PRO A 140 -13.97 -20.47 -27.98
CA PRO A 140 -13.48 -20.61 -26.61
C PRO A 140 -14.55 -20.17 -25.61
N GLU A 141 -14.50 -20.76 -24.41
CA GLU A 141 -15.39 -20.36 -23.31
C GLU A 141 -14.67 -19.31 -22.46
N ASN A 142 -15.36 -18.22 -22.13
CA ASN A 142 -14.80 -17.25 -21.21
C ASN A 142 -14.81 -17.84 -19.81
N GLN A 143 -13.62 -18.10 -19.28
CA GLN A 143 -13.43 -18.65 -17.95
C GLN A 143 -12.90 -17.56 -17.03
N ASP A 144 -13.51 -17.49 -15.84
CA ASP A 144 -13.14 -16.55 -14.80
C ASP A 144 -12.15 -17.18 -13.84
N TYR A 145 -11.15 -16.40 -13.44
CA TYR A 145 -10.10 -16.83 -12.54
C TYR A 145 -9.85 -15.79 -11.44
N ARG A 146 -9.35 -16.27 -10.31
CA ARG A 146 -8.69 -15.45 -9.30
C ARG A 146 -7.19 -15.62 -9.44
N ALA A 147 -6.43 -14.54 -9.31
CA ALA A 147 -4.99 -14.55 -9.55
C ALA A 147 -4.18 -13.87 -8.44
N ILE A 148 -3.00 -14.41 -8.17
CA ILE A 148 -2.01 -13.82 -7.28
C ILE A 148 -0.68 -13.73 -8.03
N ILE A 149 -0.14 -12.53 -8.11
CA ILE A 149 1.21 -12.25 -8.60
C ILE A 149 2.07 -12.02 -7.36
N LEU A 150 3.08 -12.86 -7.16
CA LEU A 150 3.90 -12.86 -5.95
C LEU A 150 5.36 -12.69 -6.31
N GLY A 151 5.96 -11.62 -5.80
CA GLY A 151 7.40 -11.39 -5.75
C GLY A 151 7.95 -11.59 -4.35
N LYS A 152 9.20 -12.05 -4.28
CA LYS A 152 9.96 -12.16 -3.03
C LYS A 152 11.30 -11.46 -3.15
N ASP A 153 11.61 -10.64 -2.18
CA ASP A 153 12.93 -10.05 -1.95
C ASP A 153 13.39 -10.33 -0.50
N SER A 154 14.53 -9.77 -0.09
CA SER A 154 14.98 -9.81 1.29
C SER A 154 15.68 -8.53 1.73
N TYR A 155 15.49 -8.18 3.00
CA TYR A 155 16.25 -7.14 3.67
C TYR A 155 16.92 -7.73 4.90
N GLN A 156 18.24 -7.60 5.01
CA GLN A 156 19.04 -8.20 6.10
C GLN A 156 18.76 -9.71 6.28
N ALA A 157 18.68 -10.45 5.17
CA ALA A 157 18.34 -11.88 5.13
C ALA A 157 16.93 -12.24 5.64
N LYS A 158 16.06 -11.26 5.89
CA LYS A 158 14.64 -11.47 6.21
C LYS A 158 13.77 -11.29 4.97
N PRO A 159 12.75 -12.14 4.76
CA PRO A 159 11.95 -12.10 3.54
C PRO A 159 11.05 -10.86 3.47
N ILE A 160 10.87 -10.37 2.25
CA ILE A 160 9.86 -9.40 1.85
C ILE A 160 9.00 -10.07 0.80
N TYR A 161 7.68 -10.03 0.97
CA TYR A 161 6.72 -10.49 -0.01
C TYR A 161 5.96 -9.30 -0.54
N PHE A 162 5.78 -9.21 -1.85
CA PHE A 162 5.04 -8.12 -2.47
C PHE A 162 4.41 -8.55 -3.78
N GLY A 163 3.39 -7.83 -4.24
CA GLY A 163 2.73 -8.12 -5.51
C GLY A 163 1.26 -7.74 -5.49
N TYR A 164 0.45 -8.51 -6.23
CA TYR A 164 -0.96 -8.19 -6.44
C TYR A 164 -1.83 -9.42 -6.21
N VAL A 165 -2.90 -9.25 -5.44
CA VAL A 165 -4.04 -10.17 -5.42
C VAL A 165 -5.11 -9.55 -6.30
N LEU A 166 -5.56 -10.27 -7.33
CA LEU A 166 -6.57 -9.82 -8.29
C LEU A 166 -7.84 -10.65 -8.10
N ASN A 167 -8.93 -9.94 -7.83
CA ASN A 167 -10.20 -10.53 -7.43
C ASN A 167 -10.80 -11.40 -8.53
N MET A 168 -10.86 -10.86 -9.74
CA MET A 168 -11.40 -11.53 -10.91
C MET A 168 -10.61 -11.14 -12.16
N VAL A 169 -10.15 -12.13 -12.92
CA VAL A 169 -9.39 -11.97 -14.15
C VAL A 169 -9.86 -12.98 -15.20
N GLN A 170 -9.80 -12.58 -16.47
CA GLN A 170 -10.08 -13.42 -17.62
C GLN A 170 -8.88 -13.45 -18.56
N VAL A 171 -8.71 -14.54 -19.31
CA VAL A 171 -7.73 -14.59 -20.40
C VAL A 171 -8.17 -13.63 -21.50
N SER A 172 -7.40 -12.58 -21.73
CA SER A 172 -7.67 -11.54 -22.74
C SER A 172 -6.93 -11.79 -24.05
N GLY A 173 -5.89 -12.61 -24.02
CA GLY A 173 -5.10 -12.96 -25.18
C GLY A 173 -4.17 -14.12 -24.89
N VAL A 174 -3.71 -14.77 -25.95
CA VAL A 174 -2.65 -15.79 -25.89
C VAL A 174 -1.68 -15.51 -27.03
N ASP A 175 -0.40 -15.60 -26.72
CA ASP A 175 0.65 -15.31 -27.70
C ASP A 175 1.01 -16.53 -28.56
N ASN A 176 1.79 -16.28 -29.61
CA ASN A 176 2.21 -17.31 -30.55
C ASN A 176 3.06 -18.39 -29.87
N GLN A 177 2.67 -19.65 -30.03
CA GLN A 177 3.50 -20.77 -29.59
C GLN A 177 4.61 -21.09 -30.59
N LYS A 178 5.88 -20.95 -30.18
CA LYS A 178 7.05 -21.26 -31.01
C LYS A 178 7.61 -22.64 -30.69
N TRP A 179 7.78 -23.46 -31.72
CA TRP A 179 8.33 -24.81 -31.58
C TRP A 179 9.79 -24.79 -32.03
N ASP A 180 10.69 -24.66 -31.07
CA ASP A 180 12.14 -24.63 -31.27
C ASP A 180 12.80 -25.80 -30.53
N GLN A 181 13.71 -26.52 -31.20
CA GLN A 181 14.47 -27.62 -30.59
C GLN A 181 15.44 -27.15 -29.50
N LYS A 182 15.78 -25.86 -29.47
CA LYS A 182 16.69 -25.28 -28.46
C LYS A 182 15.96 -24.74 -27.24
N ASN A 183 14.62 -24.75 -27.23
CA ASN A 183 13.83 -24.21 -26.13
C ASN A 183 12.75 -25.19 -25.66
N THR A 184 12.22 -24.97 -24.46
CA THR A 184 11.03 -25.68 -23.99
C THR A 184 9.78 -25.12 -24.67
N LEU A 185 8.72 -25.91 -24.75
CA LEU A 185 7.42 -25.40 -25.17
C LEU A 185 6.94 -24.35 -24.17
N LEU A 186 6.60 -23.16 -24.68
CA LEU A 186 6.11 -22.04 -23.87
C LEU A 186 4.61 -21.85 -24.09
N TRP A 187 3.93 -21.51 -23.01
CA TRP A 187 2.52 -21.11 -22.99
C TRP A 187 2.45 -19.69 -22.44
N HIS A 188 1.95 -18.75 -23.25
CA HIS A 188 2.03 -17.32 -22.94
C HIS A 188 0.63 -16.69 -22.95
N PRO A 189 -0.17 -16.93 -21.89
CA PRO A 189 -1.44 -16.25 -21.73
C PRO A 189 -1.24 -14.83 -21.19
N THR A 190 -2.17 -13.95 -21.56
CA THR A 190 -2.39 -12.64 -20.97
C THR A 190 -3.72 -12.66 -20.23
N LEU A 191 -3.74 -12.23 -18.97
CA LEU A 191 -4.94 -12.12 -18.16
C LEU A 191 -5.22 -10.67 -17.82
N LYS A 192 -6.50 -10.29 -17.87
CA LYS A 192 -6.98 -8.93 -17.59
C LYS A 192 -8.05 -8.97 -16.52
N THR A 193 -7.96 -8.02 -15.59
CA THR A 193 -9.00 -7.80 -14.57
C THR A 193 -10.35 -7.47 -15.20
N ILE A 194 -11.40 -8.05 -14.63
CA ILE A 194 -12.79 -7.75 -14.93
C ILE A 194 -13.53 -7.38 -13.64
N ALA A 195 -14.77 -6.93 -13.77
CA ALA A 195 -15.61 -6.67 -12.60
C ALA A 195 -15.83 -7.97 -11.81
N ASP A 196 -15.72 -7.90 -10.49
CA ASP A 196 -16.13 -8.97 -9.59
C ASP A 196 -17.51 -8.60 -9.02
N ASP A 197 -18.51 -9.44 -9.25
CA ASP A 197 -19.86 -9.21 -8.73
C ASP A 197 -19.93 -9.28 -7.19
N GLU A 198 -18.93 -9.90 -6.55
CA GLU A 198 -18.82 -9.97 -5.09
C GLU A 198 -18.09 -8.75 -4.48
N ASP A 199 -17.33 -8.01 -5.30
CA ASP A 199 -16.50 -6.88 -4.88
C ASP A 199 -16.47 -5.79 -5.96
N LEU A 200 -17.59 -5.07 -6.06
CA LEU A 200 -17.84 -4.07 -7.09
C LEU A 200 -16.92 -2.84 -7.02
N GLU A 201 -16.24 -2.63 -5.89
CA GLU A 201 -15.42 -1.44 -5.64
C GLU A 201 -13.92 -1.69 -5.84
N ASN A 202 -13.48 -2.94 -5.84
CA ASN A 202 -12.06 -3.27 -5.87
C ASN A 202 -11.73 -4.31 -6.94
N LEU A 203 -10.72 -4.03 -7.75
CA LEU A 203 -10.16 -4.98 -8.72
C LEU A 203 -9.26 -6.02 -8.04
N GLY A 204 -8.77 -5.70 -6.84
CA GLY A 204 -7.73 -6.43 -6.15
C GLY A 204 -7.01 -5.56 -5.13
N GLU A 205 -5.83 -6.00 -4.70
CA GLU A 205 -5.00 -5.32 -3.70
C GLU A 205 -3.52 -5.46 -4.08
N PHE A 206 -2.77 -4.35 -3.99
CA PHE A 206 -1.32 -4.42 -3.88
C PHE A 206 -0.96 -4.76 -2.44
N PHE A 207 -0.15 -5.79 -2.25
CA PHE A 207 0.35 -6.16 -0.94
C PHE A 207 1.87 -5.99 -0.87
N ILE A 208 2.34 -5.65 0.33
CA ILE A 208 3.74 -5.78 0.70
C ILE A 208 3.84 -6.06 2.20
N PHE A 209 4.49 -7.14 2.57
CA PHE A 209 4.63 -7.55 3.97
C PHE A 209 5.87 -8.44 4.19
N GLY A 210 6.03 -8.93 5.41
CA GLY A 210 7.14 -9.78 5.81
C GLY A 210 8.09 -9.08 6.78
N GLU A 211 8.87 -9.89 7.51
CA GLU A 211 9.77 -9.38 8.54
C GLU A 211 10.84 -8.44 7.98
N GLY A 212 11.25 -8.63 6.72
CA GLY A 212 12.20 -7.75 6.04
C GLY A 212 11.61 -6.36 5.81
N PHE A 213 10.34 -6.26 5.40
CA PHE A 213 9.70 -4.98 5.10
C PHE A 213 9.38 -4.23 6.39
N LYS A 214 9.00 -4.95 7.44
CA LYS A 214 8.87 -4.40 8.80
C LYS A 214 10.19 -3.82 9.31
N ALA A 215 11.29 -4.57 9.18
CA ALA A 215 12.61 -4.10 9.60
C ALA A 215 13.08 -2.89 8.77
N LEU A 216 12.79 -2.90 7.47
CA LEU A 216 13.09 -1.79 6.56
C LEU A 216 12.30 -0.53 6.93
N SER A 217 11.00 -0.67 7.20
CA SER A 217 10.11 0.43 7.61
C SER A 217 10.50 1.06 8.94
N ALA A 218 11.20 0.32 9.82
CA ALA A 218 11.69 0.83 11.09
C ALA A 218 12.92 1.74 10.96
N VAL A 219 13.69 1.63 9.87
CA VAL A 219 14.95 2.38 9.68
C VAL A 219 14.91 3.31 8.48
N THR A 220 13.95 3.14 7.59
CA THR A 220 13.72 3.97 6.42
C THR A 220 12.26 4.35 6.39
N ASP A 221 11.99 5.64 6.31
CA ASP A 221 10.63 6.14 6.15
C ASP A 221 10.03 5.58 4.85
N THR A 222 9.04 4.70 4.99
CA THR A 222 8.29 4.13 3.86
C THR A 222 7.06 4.96 3.50
N GLY A 223 6.74 6.00 4.26
CA GLY A 223 5.53 6.80 4.11
C GLY A 223 4.26 6.15 4.66
N PHE A 224 4.33 4.91 5.16
CA PHE A 224 3.20 4.20 5.75
C PHE A 224 3.12 4.33 7.29
N ALA A 225 4.13 4.94 7.91
CA ALA A 225 4.11 5.33 9.31
C ALA A 225 4.01 6.86 9.42
N PRO A 226 3.31 7.40 10.43
CA PRO A 226 3.33 8.84 10.67
C PRO A 226 4.77 9.30 10.88
N PRO A 227 5.19 10.43 10.28
CA PRO A 227 6.52 10.98 10.49
C PRO A 227 6.80 11.16 11.99
N PRO A 228 8.05 10.93 12.44
CA PRO A 228 8.39 11.03 13.85
C PRO A 228 8.11 12.44 14.38
N VAL A 229 7.73 12.52 15.66
CA VAL A 229 7.57 13.80 16.34
C VAL A 229 8.95 14.34 16.71
N GLU A 230 9.37 15.41 16.05
CA GLU A 230 10.68 16.04 16.25
C GLU A 230 10.63 17.18 17.26
N TRP A 231 9.53 17.94 17.26
CA TRP A 231 9.23 19.03 18.18
C TRP A 231 7.71 19.12 18.41
N ILE A 232 7.33 19.80 19.49
CA ILE A 232 5.97 20.24 19.74
C ILE A 232 5.98 21.75 19.99
N ASP A 233 4.88 22.42 19.69
CA ASP A 233 4.67 23.83 20.02
C ASP A 233 3.43 23.99 20.90
N ILE A 234 3.51 24.92 21.84
CA ILE A 234 2.38 25.31 22.67
C ILE A 234 1.77 26.60 22.11
N THR A 235 0.44 26.65 22.05
CA THR A 235 -0.32 27.85 21.67
C THR A 235 -1.24 28.23 22.82
N PRO A 236 -1.30 29.52 23.25
CA PRO A 236 -0.51 30.65 22.75
C PRO A 236 1.00 30.45 22.95
N PRO A 237 1.84 30.98 22.03
CA PRO A 237 3.28 30.75 22.02
C PRO A 237 3.97 31.27 23.28
N THR A 238 5.25 30.93 23.45
CA THR A 238 6.15 31.18 24.60
C THR A 238 6.32 32.65 25.04
N SER A 239 5.52 33.58 24.51
CA SER A 239 5.39 34.97 24.95
C SER A 239 4.40 35.03 26.11
N ALA A 240 4.88 35.39 27.31
CA ALA A 240 4.13 35.51 28.56
C ALA A 240 2.60 35.64 28.41
N LEU A 241 1.87 34.57 28.69
CA LEU A 241 0.41 34.56 28.75
C LEU A 241 -0.02 35.26 30.04
N THR A 242 -0.82 36.32 29.95
CA THR A 242 -1.29 37.06 31.13
C THR A 242 -2.76 36.76 31.41
N LEU A 243 -3.09 36.41 32.65
CA LEU A 243 -4.46 36.12 33.10
C LEU A 243 -4.82 37.02 34.30
N SER A 244 -6.00 37.64 34.31
CA SER A 244 -6.49 38.40 35.46
C SER A 244 -7.28 37.51 36.42
N LEU A 245 -6.92 37.59 37.71
CA LEU A 245 -7.63 36.91 38.78
C LEU A 245 -9.02 37.53 39.00
N ALA A 246 -9.14 38.86 39.00
CA ALA A 246 -10.40 39.58 39.16
C ALA A 246 -11.39 39.33 38.03
N ALA A 247 -10.92 39.18 36.79
CA ALA A 247 -11.77 38.86 35.64
C ALA A 247 -12.19 37.38 35.61
N GLY A 248 -11.55 36.52 36.40
CA GLY A 248 -11.78 35.07 36.36
C GLY A 248 -11.29 34.42 35.06
N ASP A 249 -10.24 34.96 34.45
CA ASP A 249 -9.74 34.50 33.16
C ASP A 249 -9.29 33.04 33.23
N THR A 250 -9.51 32.30 32.15
CA THR A 250 -8.88 30.99 31.95
C THR A 250 -8.32 30.94 30.53
N ALA A 251 -7.30 30.12 30.32
CA ALA A 251 -6.75 29.91 28.98
C ALA A 251 -6.71 28.44 28.64
N GLN A 252 -6.98 28.13 27.38
CA GLN A 252 -6.83 26.79 26.84
C GLN A 252 -5.54 26.73 26.06
N LEU A 253 -4.61 25.88 26.48
CA LEU A 253 -3.43 25.57 25.69
C LEU A 253 -3.80 24.63 24.56
N ALA A 254 -3.23 24.84 23.40
CA ALA A 254 -3.17 23.84 22.34
C ALA A 254 -1.73 23.38 22.17
N VAL A 255 -1.53 22.10 21.89
CA VAL A 255 -0.23 21.53 21.55
C VAL A 255 -0.31 20.95 20.15
N HIS A 256 0.56 21.36 19.25
CA HIS A 256 0.72 20.69 17.96
C HIS A 256 2.12 20.08 17.86
N ASP A 257 2.26 19.06 17.02
CA ASP A 257 3.57 18.53 16.65
C ASP A 257 4.07 19.12 15.34
N ASN A 258 5.32 18.82 14.99
CA ASN A 258 5.93 19.19 13.71
C ASN A 258 5.20 18.68 12.46
N ASN A 259 4.25 17.75 12.63
CA ASN A 259 3.43 17.22 11.56
C ASN A 259 2.07 17.94 11.47
N GLY A 260 1.85 18.97 12.29
CA GLY A 260 0.60 19.74 12.36
C GLY A 260 -0.54 19.01 13.10
N ALA A 261 -0.28 17.85 13.71
CA ALA A 261 -1.31 17.13 14.43
C ALA A 261 -1.55 17.75 15.80
N ASN A 262 -2.81 17.95 16.17
CA ASN A 262 -3.18 18.44 17.50
C ASN A 262 -2.98 17.33 18.55
N ARG A 263 -2.08 17.58 19.49
CA ARG A 263 -1.69 16.68 20.59
C ARG A 263 -2.19 17.14 21.96
N THR A 264 -3.04 18.16 22.02
CA THR A 264 -3.51 18.78 23.27
C THR A 264 -4.05 17.77 24.29
N ALA A 265 -4.89 16.82 23.86
CA ALA A 265 -5.45 15.81 24.75
C ALA A 265 -4.48 14.67 25.11
N ALA A 266 -3.42 14.49 24.31
CA ALA A 266 -2.43 13.43 24.50
C ALA A 266 -1.15 13.92 25.21
N ALA A 267 -0.96 15.23 25.30
CA ALA A 267 0.15 15.86 25.99
C ALA A 267 -0.06 15.82 27.51
N THR A 268 1.04 15.70 28.25
CA THR A 268 1.05 15.86 29.70
C THR A 268 1.45 17.29 30.05
N TYR A 269 0.79 17.89 31.04
CA TYR A 269 1.04 19.27 31.45
C TYR A 269 1.53 19.33 32.89
N VAL A 270 2.54 20.15 33.14
CA VAL A 270 3.09 20.40 34.49
C VAL A 270 3.17 21.89 34.73
N SER A 271 2.72 22.33 35.90
CA SER A 271 2.89 23.70 36.38
C SER A 271 4.04 23.76 37.39
N SER A 272 4.97 24.70 37.21
CA SER A 272 6.07 24.92 38.16
C SER A 272 5.60 25.53 39.48
N ALA A 273 4.47 26.24 39.49
CA ALA A 273 3.87 26.83 40.68
C ALA A 273 2.33 26.75 40.64
N THR A 274 1.78 25.59 41.01
CA THR A 274 0.32 25.34 41.05
C THR A 274 -0.45 26.30 41.96
N ALA A 275 0.20 26.88 42.96
CA ALA A 275 -0.38 27.91 43.83
C ALA A 275 -0.54 29.28 43.13
N LYS A 276 0.06 29.47 41.95
CA LYS A 276 -0.05 30.68 41.12
C LYS A 276 -0.96 30.44 39.92
N ALA A 277 -0.67 29.39 39.15
CA ALA A 277 -1.52 28.95 38.04
C ALA A 277 -1.58 27.40 38.01
N ALA A 278 -2.79 26.85 38.02
CA ALA A 278 -3.02 25.42 37.87
C ALA A 278 -3.29 25.08 36.40
N VAL A 279 -2.85 23.91 35.95
CA VAL A 279 -3.15 23.38 34.61
C VAL A 279 -3.81 22.01 34.73
N SER A 280 -4.86 21.78 33.95
CA SER A 280 -5.56 20.49 33.88
C SER A 280 -4.88 19.52 32.92
N ALA A 281 -5.33 18.25 32.95
CA ALA A 281 -4.84 17.21 32.05
C ALA A 281 -5.11 17.50 30.55
N THR A 282 -6.06 18.39 30.24
CA THR A 282 -6.38 18.80 28.87
C THR A 282 -5.80 20.17 28.52
N GLY A 283 -4.85 20.71 29.29
CA GLY A 283 -4.17 21.97 28.98
C GLY A 283 -4.96 23.24 29.32
N LYS A 284 -6.08 23.14 30.05
CA LYS A 284 -6.78 24.33 30.58
C LYS A 284 -6.05 24.90 31.78
N ILE A 285 -5.63 26.16 31.71
CA ILE A 285 -5.00 26.93 32.78
C ILE A 285 -6.06 27.70 33.58
N THR A 286 -5.94 27.63 34.90
CA THR A 286 -6.76 28.39 35.86
C THR A 286 -5.86 29.21 36.79
N PRO A 287 -6.00 30.55 36.85
CA PRO A 287 -5.25 31.38 37.78
C PRO A 287 -5.71 31.13 39.22
N VAL A 288 -4.76 31.13 40.15
CA VAL A 288 -5.01 30.84 41.58
C VAL A 288 -4.61 32.03 42.45
N ALA A 289 -3.45 32.63 42.19
CA ALA A 289 -2.97 33.82 42.90
C ALA A 289 -1.97 34.62 42.06
N VAL A 290 -1.86 35.92 42.34
CA VAL A 290 -0.90 36.81 41.68
C VAL A 290 0.53 36.25 41.78
N GLY A 291 1.22 36.26 40.64
CA GLY A 291 2.57 35.73 40.48
C GLY A 291 2.78 35.07 39.11
N THR A 292 3.92 34.44 38.92
CA THR A 292 4.29 33.76 37.68
C THR A 292 4.36 32.25 37.87
N SER A 293 4.06 31.50 36.82
CA SER A 293 4.25 30.05 36.75
C SER A 293 4.57 29.64 35.33
N ASP A 294 5.51 28.72 35.16
CA ASP A 294 5.76 28.09 33.87
C ASP A 294 4.89 26.85 33.73
N ILE A 295 4.24 26.71 32.58
CA ILE A 295 3.47 25.54 32.21
C ILE A 295 4.19 24.81 31.09
N THR A 296 4.68 23.60 31.38
CA THR A 296 5.38 22.75 30.41
C THR A 296 4.42 21.68 29.90
N ALA A 297 4.24 21.64 28.58
CA ALA A 297 3.60 20.53 27.88
C ALA A 297 4.66 19.51 27.43
N SER A 298 4.33 18.21 27.44
CA SER A 298 5.22 17.15 26.95
C SER A 298 4.46 16.08 26.19
N PHE A 299 5.00 15.64 25.06
CA PHE A 299 4.44 14.58 24.22
C PHE A 299 5.57 13.88 23.44
N SER A 300 5.55 12.54 23.41
CA SER A 300 6.55 11.71 22.69
C SER A 300 8.02 12.06 22.99
N GLY A 301 8.35 12.43 24.24
CA GLY A 301 9.69 12.81 24.66
C GLY A 301 10.13 14.22 24.24
N LYS A 302 9.23 15.02 23.65
CA LYS A 302 9.43 16.44 23.32
C LYS A 302 8.64 17.31 24.29
N SER A 303 9.11 18.53 24.53
CA SER A 303 8.51 19.47 25.47
C SER A 303 8.56 20.90 24.96
N ASP A 304 7.55 21.68 25.28
CA ASP A 304 7.53 23.14 25.11
C ASP A 304 6.91 23.81 26.34
N THR A 305 7.24 25.07 26.61
CA THR A 305 6.88 25.79 27.85
C THR A 305 6.33 27.17 27.59
N VAL A 306 5.23 27.52 28.25
CA VAL A 306 4.68 28.88 28.28
C VAL A 306 4.76 29.44 29.70
N THR A 307 5.28 30.67 29.82
CA THR A 307 5.23 31.40 31.08
C THR A 307 3.87 32.07 31.23
N VAL A 308 3.22 31.85 32.36
CA VAL A 308 1.93 32.45 32.74
C VAL A 308 2.16 33.48 33.84
N THR A 309 1.71 34.71 33.60
CA THR A 309 1.67 35.78 34.61
C THR A 309 0.24 36.00 35.06
N VAL A 310 -0.04 35.77 36.34
CA VAL A 310 -1.32 36.08 36.95
C VAL A 310 -1.25 37.47 37.57
N VAL A 311 -2.12 38.35 37.08
CA VAL A 311 -2.28 39.71 37.60
C VAL A 311 -3.55 39.81 38.42
N ALA A 312 -3.68 40.90 39.18
CA ALA A 312 -4.86 41.17 40.00
C ALA A 312 -6.13 41.22 39.16
#